data_AF-A0A2G5S9L7-F1
#
_entry.id   AF-A0A2G5S9L7-F1
#
_cell.length_a   1.000
_cell.length_b   1.000
_cell.length_c   1.000
_cell.angle_alpha   90.00
_cell.angle_beta   90.00
_cell.angle_gamma   90.00
#
_symmetry.space_group_name_H-M   'P 1'
#
loop_
_entity.id
_entity.type
_entity.pdbx_description
1 polymer ?
#
loop_
_entity_poly.entity_id
_entity_poly.type
_entity_poly.pdbx_seq_one_letter_code
_entity_poly.pdbx_strand_id
1 'polypeptide(L)'
;MKKPCGKTCFHLLKCDDVPYSIRTVEGWGSVDKIFVELQEQKCNYILINCGATRSLSRLQLPPDSIVYVLDSHRPFHIENVYANEQVHLLINNSEMAELQLPDVDSVIREDSDDEDENDDEDAPYEQQVENVRRRAIRREEMQVWERQRNRILWKYYESTWFSSPSCVTLLELAAEMNKVSAELMWYTSVGLNSAFIDKLISIERYTQICVDRMRPFVNRFMPRNIINQGRVDDLLHITFGRELLLPYIHIGTCTTL
;
A
#
# COMPACT_ATOMS: atom_id res chain seq x y z
N MET A 1 -11.63 -15.77 3.77
CA MET A 1 -12.16 -15.43 2.43
C MET A 1 -11.06 -14.68 1.68
N LYS A 2 -10.55 -15.19 0.54
CA LYS A 2 -9.47 -14.50 -0.20
C LYS A 2 -10.03 -13.19 -0.77
N LYS A 3 -9.51 -12.04 -0.33
CA LYS A 3 -9.98 -10.71 -0.76
C LYS A 3 -9.81 -10.58 -2.28
N PRO A 4 -10.84 -10.14 -3.04
CA PRO A 4 -10.81 -10.11 -4.51
C PRO A 4 -9.88 -9.03 -5.09
N CYS A 5 -9.21 -8.22 -4.26
CA CYS A 5 -8.42 -7.07 -4.69
C CYS A 5 -7.37 -7.40 -5.76
N GLY A 6 -6.74 -8.59 -5.68
CA GLY A 6 -5.76 -9.02 -6.69
C GLY A 6 -6.36 -9.25 -8.08
N LYS A 7 -7.64 -9.61 -8.18
CA LYS A 7 -8.27 -9.94 -9.48
C LYS A 7 -8.30 -8.75 -10.44
N THR A 8 -8.50 -7.53 -9.93
CA THR A 8 -8.48 -6.32 -10.76
C THR A 8 -7.09 -6.10 -11.36
N CYS A 9 -6.04 -6.24 -10.56
CA CYS A 9 -4.66 -6.13 -11.03
C CYS A 9 -4.32 -7.20 -12.09
N PHE A 10 -4.67 -8.46 -11.83
CA PHE A 10 -4.40 -9.55 -12.78
C PHE A 10 -5.12 -9.36 -14.12
N HIS A 11 -6.36 -8.87 -14.06
CA HIS A 11 -7.11 -8.54 -15.26
C HIS A 11 -6.42 -7.44 -16.07
N LEU A 12 -5.97 -6.35 -15.43
CA LEU A 12 -5.26 -5.27 -16.11
C LEU A 12 -3.97 -5.74 -16.77
N LEU A 13 -3.14 -6.50 -16.05
CA LEU A 13 -1.89 -7.06 -16.60
C LEU A 13 -2.16 -7.97 -17.80
N LYS A 14 -3.19 -8.82 -17.70
CA LYS A 14 -3.60 -9.70 -18.79
C LYS A 14 -4.10 -8.91 -20.01
N CYS A 15 -4.82 -7.81 -19.81
CA CYS A 15 -5.29 -6.96 -20.90
C CYS A 15 -4.16 -6.23 -21.65
N ASP A 16 -2.96 -6.17 -21.06
CA ASP A 16 -1.76 -5.60 -21.68
C ASP A 16 -0.73 -6.68 -22.08
N ASP A 17 -1.12 -7.96 -22.05
CA ASP A 17 -0.23 -9.10 -22.33
C ASP A 17 1.08 -9.09 -21.50
N VAL A 18 1.03 -8.50 -20.30
CA VAL A 18 2.18 -8.45 -19.39
C VAL A 18 2.34 -9.84 -18.74
N PRO A 19 3.48 -10.52 -18.91
CA PRO A 19 3.72 -11.79 -18.26
C PRO A 19 3.87 -11.58 -16.75
N TYR A 20 3.12 -12.34 -15.95
CA TYR A 20 3.16 -12.25 -14.50
C TYR A 20 3.09 -13.64 -13.85
N SER A 21 3.57 -13.73 -12.61
CA SER A 21 3.38 -14.89 -11.74
C SER A 21 2.69 -14.45 -10.45
N ILE A 22 1.76 -15.27 -9.95
CA ILE A 22 1.01 -14.99 -8.72
C ILE A 22 1.57 -15.86 -7.60
N ARG A 23 1.96 -15.23 -6.49
CA ARG A 23 2.32 -15.88 -5.24
C ARG A 23 1.39 -15.40 -4.14
N THR A 24 0.78 -16.34 -3.43
CA THR A 24 -0.07 -16.02 -2.27
C THR A 24 0.77 -15.99 -1.01
N VAL A 25 0.55 -14.99 -0.16
CA VAL A 25 1.25 -14.82 1.11
C VAL A 25 0.27 -14.85 2.27
N GLU A 26 0.61 -15.56 3.34
CA GLU A 26 -0.19 -15.61 4.57
C GLU A 26 0.36 -14.69 5.67
N GLY A 27 1.64 -14.34 5.57
CA GLY A 27 2.32 -13.43 6.48
C GLY A 27 3.77 -13.21 6.08
N TRP A 28 4.50 -12.46 6.91
CA TRP A 28 5.87 -12.05 6.60
C TRP A 28 6.85 -13.20 6.44
N GLY A 29 6.70 -14.30 7.20
CA GLY A 29 7.54 -15.49 7.01
C GLY A 29 7.36 -16.15 5.63
N SER A 30 6.21 -15.98 4.98
CA SER A 30 6.00 -16.41 3.59
C SER A 30 6.64 -15.45 2.60
N VAL A 31 6.52 -14.14 2.85
CA VAL A 31 7.16 -13.10 2.03
C VAL A 31 8.67 -13.32 2.00
N ASP A 32 9.29 -13.52 3.15
CA ASP A 32 10.75 -13.68 3.26
C ASP A 32 11.25 -14.88 2.45
N LYS A 33 10.57 -16.02 2.59
CA LYS A 33 10.90 -17.24 1.81
C LYS A 33 10.77 -17.01 0.30
N ILE A 34 9.69 -16.37 -0.13
CA ILE A 34 9.45 -16.08 -1.55
C ILE A 34 10.54 -15.16 -2.09
N PHE A 35 10.93 -14.11 -1.36
CA PHE A 35 11.96 -13.18 -1.83
C PHE A 35 13.36 -13.81 -1.84
N VAL A 36 13.66 -14.75 -0.92
CA VAL A 36 14.87 -15.58 -1.00
C VAL A 36 14.89 -16.42 -2.29
N GLU A 37 13.78 -17.05 -2.66
CA GLU A 37 13.67 -17.83 -3.91
C GLU A 37 13.77 -16.96 -5.17
N LEU A 38 13.44 -15.67 -5.07
CA LEU A 38 13.38 -14.74 -6.20
C LEU A 38 14.63 -13.85 -6.31
N GLN A 39 15.65 -14.00 -5.46
CA GLN A 39 16.86 -13.14 -5.47
C GLN A 39 17.60 -13.12 -6.81
N GLU A 40 17.50 -14.18 -7.61
CA GLU A 40 18.13 -14.24 -8.93
C GLU A 40 17.20 -13.77 -10.07
N GLN A 41 15.92 -13.50 -9.78
CA GLN A 41 14.97 -13.09 -10.80
C GLN A 41 15.01 -11.58 -11.04
N LYS A 42 15.31 -11.21 -12.29
CA LYS A 42 15.19 -9.82 -12.75
C LYS A 42 13.76 -9.51 -13.15
N CYS A 43 12.92 -9.19 -12.16
CA CYS A 43 11.54 -8.77 -12.40
C CYS A 43 11.10 -7.68 -11.42
N ASN A 44 9.98 -7.02 -11.75
CA ASN A 44 9.32 -6.09 -10.85
C ASN A 44 8.27 -6.82 -10.03
N TYR A 45 8.08 -6.38 -8.79
CA TYR A 45 7.18 -6.99 -7.82
C TYR A 45 6.00 -6.07 -7.54
N ILE A 46 4.81 -6.65 -7.37
CA ILE A 46 3.61 -5.93 -6.93
C ILE A 46 3.11 -6.62 -5.66
N LEU A 47 3.18 -5.92 -4.53
CA LEU A 47 2.64 -6.38 -3.25
C LEU A 47 1.24 -5.77 -3.06
N ILE A 48 0.25 -6.62 -2.82
CA ILE A 48 -1.15 -6.21 -2.65
C ILE A 48 -1.60 -6.54 -1.23
N ASN A 49 -2.06 -5.53 -0.49
CA ASN A 49 -2.47 -5.61 0.92
C ASN A 49 -1.37 -6.08 1.88
N CYS A 50 -0.11 -5.91 1.49
CA CYS A 50 1.05 -6.15 2.34
C CYS A 50 2.23 -5.27 1.89
N GLY A 51 3.26 -5.17 2.71
CA GLY A 51 4.50 -4.47 2.36
C GLY A 51 4.63 -3.05 2.91
N ALA A 52 3.54 -2.41 3.32
CA ALA A 52 3.57 -1.02 3.76
C ALA A 52 4.23 -0.80 5.14
N THR A 53 3.95 -1.67 6.11
CA THR A 53 4.16 -1.39 7.54
C THR A 53 5.47 -1.92 8.14
N ARG A 54 6.29 -2.61 7.36
CA ARG A 54 7.63 -3.06 7.78
C ARG A 54 8.65 -2.74 6.70
N SER A 55 9.90 -2.54 7.10
CA SER A 55 11.00 -2.31 6.17
C SER A 55 11.06 -3.42 5.12
N LEU A 56 11.08 -3.01 3.85
CA LEU A 56 11.32 -3.88 2.71
C LEU A 56 12.81 -3.96 2.34
N SER A 57 13.66 -3.10 2.91
CA SER A 57 15.12 -3.15 2.71
C SER A 57 15.72 -4.50 3.17
N ARG A 58 15.08 -5.13 4.16
CA ARG A 58 15.43 -6.49 4.63
C ARG A 58 15.24 -7.59 3.59
N LEU A 59 14.50 -7.35 2.50
CA LEU A 59 14.24 -8.34 1.46
C LEU A 59 15.42 -8.50 0.49
N GLN A 60 16.44 -7.63 0.57
CA GLN A 60 17.64 -7.67 -0.29
C GLN A 60 17.26 -7.83 -1.76
N LEU A 61 16.49 -6.86 -2.26
CA LEU A 61 15.96 -6.89 -3.62
C LEU A 61 17.11 -6.90 -4.64
N PRO A 62 16.96 -7.60 -5.78
CA PRO A 62 17.93 -7.50 -6.87
C PRO A 62 18.06 -6.04 -7.33
N PRO A 63 19.26 -5.50 -7.64
CA PRO A 63 19.45 -4.07 -7.93
C PRO A 63 18.56 -3.50 -9.05
N ASP A 64 18.21 -4.31 -10.06
CA ASP A 64 17.39 -3.88 -11.20
C ASP A 64 15.87 -4.01 -10.96
N SER A 65 15.45 -4.47 -9.78
CA SER A 65 14.05 -4.73 -9.46
C SER A 65 13.38 -3.54 -8.79
N ILE A 66 12.12 -3.29 -9.15
CA ILE A 66 11.25 -2.33 -8.47
C ILE A 66 10.12 -3.08 -7.75
N VAL A 67 9.78 -2.64 -6.54
CA VAL A 67 8.68 -3.15 -5.73
C VAL A 67 7.59 -2.08 -5.63
N TYR A 68 6.45 -2.33 -6.24
CA TYR A 68 5.24 -1.53 -6.09
C TYR A 68 4.39 -2.06 -4.94
N VAL A 69 4.09 -1.22 -3.96
CA VAL A 69 3.32 -1.58 -2.77
C VAL A 69 1.95 -0.93 -2.85
N LEU A 70 0.92 -1.76 -3.03
CA LEU A 70 -0.47 -1.35 -2.95
C LEU A 70 -1.09 -1.93 -1.68
N ASP A 71 -1.01 -1.19 -0.59
CA ASP A 71 -1.44 -1.64 0.72
C ASP A 71 -2.20 -0.55 1.45
N SER A 72 -3.31 -0.91 2.10
CA SER A 72 -4.16 0.01 2.85
C SER A 72 -3.71 0.17 4.31
N HIS A 73 -2.78 -0.65 4.81
CA HIS A 73 -2.31 -0.54 6.19
C HIS A 73 -1.46 0.71 6.41
N ARG A 74 -1.66 1.37 7.56
CA ARG A 74 -0.93 2.56 8.00
C ARG A 74 -0.52 2.44 9.45
N PRO A 75 0.55 3.14 9.87
CA PRO A 75 1.43 4.02 9.08
C PRO A 75 2.40 3.24 8.17
N PHE A 76 3.02 3.94 7.22
CA PHE A 76 4.08 3.35 6.41
C PHE A 76 5.35 3.16 7.23
N HIS A 77 6.16 2.15 6.90
CA HIS A 77 7.49 2.07 7.46
C HIS A 77 8.35 3.18 6.88
N ILE A 78 9.02 3.95 7.73
CA ILE A 78 9.74 5.17 7.35
C ILE A 78 10.83 4.94 6.31
N GLU A 79 11.52 3.81 6.38
CA GLU A 79 12.52 3.43 5.36
C GLU A 79 11.89 3.17 3.99
N ASN A 80 10.68 2.63 3.93
CA ASN A 80 9.97 2.43 2.66
C ASN A 80 9.53 3.76 2.04
N VAL A 81 9.47 4.84 2.84
CA VAL A 81 9.10 6.18 2.39
C VAL A 81 10.32 6.95 1.91
N TYR A 82 11.42 6.91 2.66
CA TYR A 82 12.55 7.83 2.46
C TYR A 82 13.89 7.17 2.12
N ALA A 83 14.07 5.87 2.39
CA ALA A 83 15.40 5.24 2.36
C ALA A 83 15.47 3.98 1.49
N ASN A 84 14.49 3.75 0.63
CA ASN A 84 14.47 2.59 -0.26
C ASN A 84 13.97 2.99 -1.66
N GLU A 85 14.93 3.31 -2.54
CA GLU A 85 14.66 3.77 -3.91
C GLU A 85 13.95 2.72 -4.78
N GLN A 86 14.09 1.44 -4.45
CA GLN A 86 13.44 0.35 -5.18
C GLN A 86 11.97 0.18 -4.78
N VAL A 87 11.51 0.85 -3.72
CA VAL A 87 10.16 0.70 -3.16
C VAL A 87 9.29 1.89 -3.55
N HIS A 88 8.20 1.62 -4.25
CA HIS A 88 7.23 2.61 -4.69
C HIS A 88 5.89 2.35 -4.01
N LEU A 89 5.54 3.18 -3.02
CA LEU A 89 4.25 3.12 -2.34
C LEU A 89 3.16 3.74 -3.24
N LEU A 90 2.18 2.93 -3.64
CA LEU A 90 1.06 3.35 -4.47
C LEU A 90 -0.08 3.89 -3.60
N ILE A 91 -0.22 5.21 -3.57
CA ILE A 91 -1.20 5.93 -2.76
C ILE A 91 -2.03 6.88 -3.60
N ASN A 92 -3.26 7.17 -3.14
CA ASN A 92 -4.07 8.22 -3.75
C ASN A 92 -3.65 9.58 -3.17
N ASN A 93 -3.47 10.58 -4.02
CA ASN A 93 -3.08 11.94 -3.62
C ASN A 93 -4.00 12.55 -2.57
N SER A 94 -5.30 12.20 -2.55
CA SER A 94 -6.24 12.69 -1.54
C SER A 94 -5.88 12.25 -0.11
N GLU A 95 -5.11 11.17 0.02
CA GLU A 95 -4.71 10.58 1.30
C GLU A 95 -3.41 11.18 1.86
N MET A 96 -2.65 11.94 1.06
CA MET A 96 -1.34 12.46 1.46
C MET A 96 -1.38 13.24 2.77
N ALA A 97 -2.42 14.05 2.97
CA ALA A 97 -2.58 14.83 4.20
C ALA A 97 -2.91 13.98 5.43
N GLU A 98 -3.50 12.79 5.24
CA GLU A 98 -3.84 11.85 6.32
C GLU A 98 -2.60 11.07 6.83
N LEU A 99 -1.53 10.98 6.02
CA LEU A 99 -0.34 10.16 6.34
C LEU A 99 0.49 10.70 7.51
N GLN A 100 0.44 12.02 7.77
CA GLN A 100 1.19 12.67 8.85
C GLN A 100 2.68 12.26 8.89
N LEU A 101 3.32 12.21 7.72
CA LEU A 101 4.72 11.82 7.62
C LEU A 101 5.61 12.82 8.38
N PRO A 102 6.59 12.34 9.16
CA PRO A 102 7.56 13.21 9.80
C PRO A 102 8.49 13.83 8.75
N ASP A 103 9.11 14.95 9.09
CA ASP A 103 10.08 15.61 8.25
C ASP A 103 11.32 14.73 8.02
N VAL A 104 11.83 14.67 6.79
CA VAL A 104 12.88 13.72 6.38
C VAL A 104 14.16 13.89 7.19
N ASP A 105 14.62 15.13 7.39
CA ASP A 105 15.86 15.45 8.11
C ASP A 105 15.78 15.07 9.61
N SER A 106 14.55 14.94 10.13
CA SER A 106 14.31 14.55 11.51
C SER A 106 14.36 13.04 11.76
N VAL A 107 14.32 12.23 10.70
CA VAL A 107 14.21 10.76 10.79
C VAL A 107 15.21 9.99 9.93
N ILE A 108 15.75 10.59 8.88
CA ILE A 108 16.84 10.06 8.04
C ILE A 108 18.05 10.97 8.22
N ARG A 109 19.23 10.37 8.30
CA ARG A 109 20.51 11.09 8.27
C ARG A 109 21.23 10.68 7.00
N GLU A 110 21.91 11.63 6.37
CA GLU A 110 22.86 11.31 5.32
C GLU A 110 24.09 10.67 5.98
N ASP A 111 24.45 9.44 5.56
CA ASP A 111 25.57 8.67 6.12
C ASP A 111 26.95 9.30 5.81
N SER A 112 27.00 10.46 5.14
CA SER A 112 28.22 11.11 4.66
C SER A 112 29.13 11.67 5.76
N ASP A 113 28.69 11.69 7.02
CA ASP A 113 29.45 12.25 8.14
C ASP A 113 30.12 11.20 9.04
N ASP A 114 29.96 9.89 8.75
CA ASP A 114 30.56 8.79 9.54
C ASP A 114 31.82 8.18 8.90
N GLU A 115 32.23 8.60 7.69
CA GLU A 115 33.46 8.12 7.05
C GLU A 115 34.69 9.00 7.40
N ASP A 116 35.60 8.39 8.15
CA ASP A 116 37.04 8.65 8.24
C ASP A 116 37.54 9.99 8.80
N GLU A 117 37.58 10.08 10.14
CA GLU A 117 38.66 10.82 10.80
C GLU A 117 39.87 9.90 10.97
N ASN A 118 40.80 9.94 10.01
CA ASN A 118 42.13 9.36 10.19
C ASN A 118 42.72 9.82 11.53
N ASP A 119 42.94 8.88 12.46
CA ASP A 119 43.72 9.12 13.67
C ASP A 119 45.20 9.19 13.23
N ASP A 120 45.62 10.36 12.77
CA ASP A 120 47.02 10.65 12.49
C ASP A 120 47.76 10.68 13.85
N GLU A 121 48.32 9.54 14.26
CA GLU A 121 49.02 9.38 15.54
C GLU A 121 50.25 10.32 15.67
N ASP A 122 50.75 10.86 14.55
CA ASP A 122 51.84 11.84 14.48
C ASP A 122 51.37 13.31 14.57
N ALA A 123 50.06 13.56 14.75
CA ALA A 123 49.55 14.92 14.90
C ALA A 123 50.03 15.59 16.20
N PRO A 124 50.31 16.91 16.19
CA PRO A 124 50.65 17.66 17.41
C PRO A 124 49.62 17.47 18.53
N TYR A 125 50.06 17.43 19.79
CA TYR A 125 49.20 17.21 20.96
C TYR A 125 47.97 18.13 21.01
N GLU A 126 48.12 19.42 20.64
CA GLU A 126 47.01 20.37 20.57
C GLU A 126 45.94 19.96 19.55
N GLN A 127 46.36 19.39 18.42
CA GLN A 127 45.47 18.93 17.35
C GLN A 127 44.78 17.62 17.74
N GLN A 128 45.46 16.73 18.47
CA GLN A 128 44.85 15.53 19.05
C GLN A 128 43.75 15.87 20.07
N VAL A 129 44.01 16.83 20.97
CA VAL A 129 43.01 17.29 21.96
C VAL A 129 41.79 17.92 21.29
N GLU A 130 42.00 18.73 20.25
CA GLU A 130 40.91 19.33 19.48
C GLU A 130 40.09 18.27 18.73
N ASN A 131 40.72 17.24 18.16
CA ASN A 131 40.02 16.12 17.53
C ASN A 131 39.16 15.35 18.54
N VAL A 132 39.69 15.06 19.74
CA VAL A 132 38.92 14.42 20.81
C VAL A 132 37.72 15.27 21.21
N ARG A 133 37.89 16.60 21.31
CA ARG A 133 36.79 17.52 21.63
C ARG A 133 35.72 17.53 20.54
N ARG A 134 36.09 17.59 19.26
CA ARG A 134 35.15 17.51 18.13
C ARG A 134 34.37 16.20 18.13
N ARG A 135 35.06 15.07 18.36
CA ARG A 135 34.42 13.75 18.50
C ARG A 135 33.42 13.73 19.65
N ALA A 136 33.75 14.33 20.79
CA ALA A 136 32.84 14.42 21.93
C ALA A 136 31.58 15.25 21.61
N ILE A 137 31.73 16.40 20.95
CA ILE A 137 30.61 17.25 20.52
C ILE A 137 29.71 16.51 19.53
N ARG A 138 30.27 15.90 18.47
CA ARG A 138 29.49 15.15 17.49
C ARG A 138 28.71 13.99 18.11
N ARG A 139 29.30 13.27 19.07
CA ARG A 139 28.60 12.21 19.81
C ARG A 139 27.43 12.75 20.62
N GLU A 140 27.58 13.91 21.25
CA GLU A 140 26.49 14.55 21.99
C GLU A 140 25.36 14.99 21.05
N GLU A 141 25.70 15.62 19.92
CA GLU A 141 24.74 16.00 18.87
C GLU A 141 24.01 14.77 18.32
N MET A 142 24.73 13.68 18.04
CA MET A 142 24.16 12.41 17.59
C MET A 142 23.19 11.83 18.61
N GLN A 143 23.55 11.83 19.90
CA GLN A 143 22.66 11.36 20.96
C GLN A 143 21.42 12.24 21.13
N VAL A 144 21.55 13.56 20.95
CA VAL A 144 20.40 14.49 20.96
C VAL A 144 19.47 14.19 19.78
N TRP A 145 20.05 14.02 18.58
CA TRP A 145 19.29 13.71 17.38
C TRP A 145 18.58 12.35 17.48
N GLU A 146 19.26 11.29 17.92
CA GLU A 146 18.65 9.96 18.10
C GLU A 146 17.49 9.99 19.09
N ARG A 147 17.63 10.70 20.21
CA ARG A 147 16.54 10.88 21.18
C ARG A 147 15.36 11.60 20.55
N GLN A 148 15.60 12.65 19.79
CA GLN A 148 14.56 13.41 19.11
C GLN A 148 13.87 12.57 18.01
N ARG A 149 14.65 11.87 17.20
CA ARG A 149 14.17 10.91 16.18
C ARG A 149 13.30 9.84 16.80
N ASN A 150 13.75 9.20 17.87
CA ASN A 150 13.00 8.14 18.56
C ASN A 150 11.67 8.66 19.11
N ARG A 151 11.64 9.90 19.62
CA ARG A 151 10.40 10.55 20.06
C ARG A 151 9.43 10.80 18.91
N ILE A 152 9.93 11.28 17.76
CA ILE A 152 9.12 11.50 16.56
C ILE A 152 8.55 10.18 16.03
N LEU A 153 9.41 9.18 15.84
CA LEU A 153 9.01 7.88 15.32
C LEU A 153 8.05 7.17 16.28
N TRP A 154 8.25 7.26 17.59
CA TRP A 154 7.31 6.72 18.57
C TRP A 154 5.91 7.30 18.40
N LYS A 155 5.80 8.62 18.22
CA LYS A 155 4.52 9.29 17.97
C LYS A 155 3.91 8.88 16.62
N TYR A 156 4.73 8.78 15.58
CA TYR A 156 4.27 8.37 14.25
C TYR A 156 3.72 6.93 14.23
N TYR A 157 4.35 6.02 14.97
CA TYR A 157 3.95 4.61 15.08
C TYR A 157 2.96 4.31 16.21
N GLU A 158 2.48 5.33 16.94
CA GLU A 158 1.61 5.17 18.11
C GLU A 158 0.28 4.51 17.79
N SER A 159 -0.26 4.75 16.59
CA SER A 159 -1.56 4.23 16.16
C SER A 159 -1.48 3.57 14.79
N THR A 160 -2.39 2.63 14.54
CA THR A 160 -2.55 1.99 13.23
C THR A 160 -3.94 2.27 12.69
N TRP A 161 -4.06 2.37 11.38
CA TRP A 161 -5.33 2.61 10.70
C TRP A 161 -5.30 2.04 9.29
N PHE A 162 -6.45 2.06 8.62
CA PHE A 162 -6.59 1.59 7.25
C PHE A 162 -7.08 2.71 6.36
N SER A 163 -6.37 2.90 5.25
CA SER A 163 -6.81 3.79 4.20
C SER A 163 -7.85 3.12 3.30
N SER A 164 -8.13 3.74 2.16
CA SER A 164 -9.08 3.17 1.20
C SER A 164 -8.60 1.79 0.72
N PRO A 165 -9.50 0.80 0.58
CA PRO A 165 -9.11 -0.53 0.17
C PRO A 165 -8.40 -0.54 -1.20
N SER A 166 -7.33 -1.33 -1.33
CA SER A 166 -6.54 -1.48 -2.56
C SER A 166 -7.37 -1.74 -3.83
N CYS A 167 -8.51 -2.43 -3.72
CA CYS A 167 -9.41 -2.69 -4.85
C CYS A 167 -10.08 -1.42 -5.41
N VAL A 168 -10.26 -0.39 -4.59
CA VAL A 168 -10.80 0.92 -5.03
C VAL A 168 -9.72 1.66 -5.81
N THR A 169 -8.49 1.69 -5.32
CA THR A 169 -7.35 2.30 -6.02
C THR A 169 -7.09 1.61 -7.37
N LEU A 170 -7.18 0.28 -7.44
CA LEU A 170 -7.06 -0.46 -8.71
C LEU A 170 -8.20 -0.17 -9.68
N LEU A 171 -9.42 0.11 -9.19
CA LEU A 171 -10.54 0.50 -10.04
C LEU A 171 -10.31 1.87 -10.66
N GLU A 172 -9.81 2.82 -9.87
CA GLU A 172 -9.45 4.15 -10.37
C GLU A 172 -8.30 4.08 -11.36
N LEU A 173 -7.27 3.28 -11.09
CA LEU A 173 -6.20 3.02 -12.05
C LEU A 173 -6.74 2.45 -13.37
N ALA A 174 -7.65 1.47 -13.28
CA ALA A 174 -8.34 0.95 -14.46
C ALA A 174 -9.14 2.04 -15.19
N ALA A 175 -9.68 3.02 -14.47
CA ALA A 175 -10.41 4.15 -15.04
C ALA A 175 -9.51 5.12 -15.79
N GLU A 176 -8.36 5.47 -15.22
CA GLU A 176 -7.34 6.27 -15.90
C GLU A 176 -6.83 5.58 -17.17
N MET A 177 -6.75 4.24 -17.16
CA MET A 177 -6.39 3.44 -18.35
C MET A 177 -7.55 3.25 -19.34
N ASN A 178 -8.75 3.75 -19.04
CA ASN A 178 -9.99 3.54 -19.79
C ASN A 178 -10.40 2.04 -19.94
N LYS A 179 -10.01 1.19 -18.99
CA LYS A 179 -10.24 -0.27 -18.97
C LYS A 179 -11.26 -0.74 -17.94
N VAL A 180 -12.08 0.17 -17.39
CA VAL A 180 -13.10 -0.21 -16.41
C VAL A 180 -14.16 -1.09 -17.06
N SER A 181 -14.51 -2.19 -16.38
CA SER A 181 -15.61 -3.09 -16.75
C SER A 181 -16.56 -3.29 -15.57
N ALA A 182 -17.75 -3.84 -15.86
CA ALA A 182 -18.70 -4.23 -14.82
C ALA A 182 -18.08 -5.26 -13.86
N GLU A 183 -17.27 -6.20 -14.36
CA GLU A 183 -16.60 -7.20 -13.50
C GLU A 183 -15.62 -6.56 -12.50
N LEU A 184 -14.82 -5.57 -12.93
CA LEU A 184 -13.90 -4.87 -12.04
C LEU A 184 -14.66 -4.07 -10.98
N MET A 185 -15.76 -3.41 -11.38
CA MET A 185 -16.64 -2.72 -10.45
C MET A 185 -17.21 -3.69 -9.40
N TRP A 186 -17.62 -4.90 -9.81
CA TRP A 186 -18.10 -5.93 -8.88
C TRP A 186 -17.02 -6.40 -7.91
N TYR A 187 -15.80 -6.67 -8.40
CA TYR A 187 -14.67 -7.03 -7.53
C TYR A 187 -14.37 -5.94 -6.51
N THR A 188 -14.44 -4.67 -6.92
CA THR A 188 -14.26 -3.54 -6.02
C THR A 188 -15.39 -3.44 -5.00
N SER A 189 -16.65 -3.64 -5.39
CA SER A 189 -17.79 -3.70 -4.46
C SER A 189 -17.61 -4.78 -3.40
N VAL A 190 -17.24 -6.00 -3.80
CA VAL A 190 -17.00 -7.11 -2.86
C VAL A 190 -15.81 -6.79 -1.94
N GLY A 191 -14.72 -6.23 -2.47
CA GLY A 191 -13.55 -5.86 -1.67
C GLY A 191 -13.84 -4.74 -0.67
N LEU A 192 -14.59 -3.71 -1.09
CA LEU A 192 -15.02 -2.61 -0.23
C LEU A 192 -15.96 -3.09 0.88
N ASN A 193 -16.94 -3.95 0.54
CA ASN A 193 -17.83 -4.56 1.52
C ASN A 193 -17.07 -5.42 2.53
N SER A 194 -16.07 -6.21 2.07
CA SER A 194 -15.22 -6.97 2.98
C SER A 194 -14.48 -6.04 3.96
N ALA A 195 -13.91 -4.93 3.49
CA ALA A 195 -13.23 -3.98 4.37
C ALA A 195 -14.18 -3.34 5.40
N PHE A 196 -15.42 -3.06 5.00
CA PHE A 196 -16.44 -2.51 5.89
C PHE A 196 -16.93 -3.54 6.92
N ILE A 197 -17.21 -4.78 6.51
CA ILE A 197 -17.63 -5.87 7.41
C ILE A 197 -16.52 -6.20 8.42
N ASP A 198 -15.26 -6.24 7.96
CA ASP A 198 -14.07 -6.45 8.79
C ASP A 198 -13.78 -5.25 9.72
N LYS A 199 -14.59 -4.18 9.65
CA LYS A 199 -14.43 -2.91 10.41
C LYS A 199 -13.09 -2.22 10.21
N LEU A 200 -12.49 -2.40 9.04
CA LEU A 200 -11.24 -1.72 8.68
C LEU A 200 -11.50 -0.25 8.34
N ILE A 201 -12.68 0.05 7.79
CA ILE A 201 -13.11 1.41 7.44
C ILE A 201 -14.43 1.75 8.15
N SER A 202 -14.61 3.04 8.43
CA SER A 202 -15.85 3.54 9.02
C SER A 202 -17.00 3.59 8.01
N ILE A 203 -18.23 3.74 8.50
CA ILE A 203 -19.41 3.90 7.63
C ILE A 203 -19.35 5.20 6.82
N GLU A 204 -18.77 6.26 7.37
CA GLU A 204 -18.55 7.53 6.68
C GLU A 204 -17.61 7.32 5.51
N ARG A 205 -16.45 6.67 5.73
CA ARG A 205 -15.48 6.37 4.67
C ARG A 205 -16.06 5.44 3.61
N TYR A 206 -16.79 4.40 4.02
CA TYR A 206 -17.49 3.51 3.09
C TYR A 206 -18.49 4.28 2.20
N THR A 207 -19.28 5.17 2.80
CA THR A 207 -20.28 5.97 2.09
C THR A 207 -19.62 6.95 1.12
N GLN A 208 -18.57 7.64 1.56
CA GLN A 208 -17.77 8.54 0.72
C GLN A 208 -17.18 7.79 -0.49
N ILE A 209 -16.55 6.62 -0.29
CA ILE A 209 -16.02 5.82 -1.40
C ILE A 209 -17.13 5.43 -2.38
N CYS A 210 -18.28 4.98 -1.88
CA CYS A 210 -19.42 4.63 -2.73
C CYS A 210 -19.89 5.81 -3.59
N VAL A 211 -20.00 7.00 -3.01
CA VAL A 211 -20.55 8.19 -3.67
C VAL A 211 -19.53 8.87 -4.58
N ASP A 212 -18.31 9.07 -4.10
CA ASP A 212 -17.33 9.92 -4.79
C ASP A 212 -16.46 9.11 -5.77
N ARG A 213 -16.14 7.86 -5.42
CA ARG A 213 -15.16 7.05 -6.15
C ARG A 213 -15.79 5.95 -6.99
N MET A 214 -16.91 5.35 -6.58
CA MET A 214 -17.55 4.27 -7.34
C MET A 214 -18.73 4.73 -8.19
N ARG A 215 -19.60 5.61 -7.67
CA ARG A 215 -20.78 6.11 -8.38
C ARG A 215 -20.50 6.70 -9.78
N PRO A 216 -19.40 7.44 -10.03
CA PRO A 216 -19.14 8.01 -11.36
C PRO A 216 -19.10 6.95 -12.47
N PHE A 217 -18.70 5.73 -12.13
CA PHE A 217 -18.57 4.62 -13.07
C PHE A 217 -19.88 3.84 -13.26
N VAL A 218 -20.88 4.00 -12.38
CA VAL A 218 -22.15 3.26 -12.46
C VAL A 218 -22.88 3.57 -13.76
N ASN A 219 -22.95 4.85 -14.13
CA ASN A 219 -23.62 5.30 -15.35
C ASN A 219 -22.92 4.85 -16.64
N ARG A 220 -21.67 4.36 -16.54
CA ARG A 220 -20.91 3.77 -17.66
C ARG A 220 -21.37 2.34 -17.94
N PHE A 221 -21.87 1.64 -16.92
CA PHE A 221 -22.35 0.24 -17.00
C PHE A 221 -23.87 0.11 -16.92
N MET A 222 -24.59 1.23 -16.83
CA MET A 222 -26.03 1.28 -17.04
C MET A 222 -26.32 1.26 -18.55
N PRO A 223 -27.11 0.30 -19.06
CA PRO A 223 -27.49 0.28 -20.47
C PRO A 223 -28.28 1.56 -20.80
N ARG A 224 -27.74 2.41 -21.68
CA ARG A 224 -28.34 3.71 -22.01
C ARG A 224 -29.53 3.64 -22.98
N ASN A 225 -29.81 2.51 -23.63
CA ASN A 225 -30.97 2.34 -24.52
C ASN A 225 -31.27 0.83 -24.72
N ILE A 226 -32.11 0.24 -23.88
CA ILE A 226 -32.64 -1.12 -24.11
C ILE A 226 -33.88 -0.97 -24.99
N ILE A 227 -33.71 -0.90 -26.32
CA ILE A 227 -34.87 -1.03 -27.22
C ILE A 227 -34.70 -2.17 -28.23
N ASN A 228 -33.51 -2.58 -28.67
CA ASN A 228 -33.42 -3.55 -29.78
C ASN A 228 -32.17 -4.44 -29.80
N GLN A 229 -31.88 -5.22 -28.75
CA GLN A 229 -31.01 -6.40 -28.90
C GLN A 229 -31.53 -7.55 -28.02
N GLY A 230 -31.74 -8.71 -28.63
CA GLY A 230 -32.31 -9.89 -28.00
C GLY A 230 -31.46 -10.43 -26.84
N ARG A 231 -32.15 -11.06 -25.87
CA ARG A 231 -31.63 -11.82 -24.70
C ARG A 231 -30.29 -11.31 -24.16
N VAL A 232 -30.38 -10.22 -23.39
CA VAL A 232 -29.29 -9.57 -22.65
C VAL A 232 -29.08 -10.21 -21.26
N ASP A 233 -29.69 -11.36 -20.97
CA ASP A 233 -29.67 -12.02 -19.65
C ASP A 233 -28.26 -12.44 -19.17
N ASP A 234 -27.24 -12.40 -20.04
CA ASP A 234 -25.86 -12.81 -19.72
C ASP A 234 -24.91 -11.65 -19.34
N LEU A 235 -25.36 -10.38 -19.34
CA LEU A 235 -24.51 -9.25 -18.99
C LEU A 235 -24.66 -8.84 -17.51
N LEU A 236 -23.54 -8.72 -16.80
CA LEU A 236 -23.50 -8.25 -15.42
C LEU A 236 -23.93 -6.77 -15.33
N HIS A 237 -25.02 -6.50 -14.62
CA HIS A 237 -25.54 -5.17 -14.35
C HIS A 237 -25.34 -4.78 -12.87
N ILE A 238 -24.87 -3.55 -12.61
CA ILE A 238 -24.54 -3.09 -11.25
C ILE A 238 -25.35 -1.86 -10.89
N THR A 239 -26.36 -2.05 -10.06
CA THR A 239 -27.19 -0.96 -9.51
C THR A 239 -26.77 -0.63 -8.07
N PHE A 240 -26.79 0.66 -7.72
CA PHE A 240 -26.58 1.10 -6.34
C PHE A 240 -27.93 1.17 -5.61
N GLY A 241 -28.08 0.39 -4.54
CA GLY A 241 -29.26 0.37 -3.67
C GLY A 241 -28.90 0.67 -2.22
N ARG A 242 -29.89 1.09 -1.43
CA ARG A 242 -29.79 1.10 0.03
C ARG A 242 -30.32 -0.25 0.52
N GLU A 243 -29.46 -1.05 1.12
CA GLU A 243 -29.83 -2.34 1.71
C GLU A 243 -29.54 -2.36 3.21
N LEU A 244 -30.28 -3.17 3.95
CA LEU A 244 -30.02 -3.41 5.36
C LEU A 244 -28.89 -4.44 5.51
N LEU A 245 -28.01 -4.22 6.49
CA LEU A 245 -26.91 -5.13 6.84
C LEU A 245 -27.41 -6.33 7.64
N LEU A 246 -28.33 -7.08 7.04
CA LEU A 246 -28.95 -8.23 7.65
C LEU A 246 -28.69 -9.43 6.73
N PRO A 247 -28.29 -10.60 7.27
CA PRO A 247 -27.97 -11.78 6.48
C PRO A 247 -29.26 -12.42 5.94
N TYR A 248 -29.99 -11.73 5.07
CA TYR A 248 -31.32 -12.16 4.62
C TYR A 248 -31.32 -13.04 3.37
N ILE A 249 -30.20 -13.15 2.65
CA ILE A 249 -30.22 -13.72 1.29
C ILE A 249 -30.39 -15.25 1.27
N HIS A 250 -30.26 -15.96 2.42
CA HIS A 250 -30.49 -17.42 2.49
C HIS A 250 -31.30 -17.94 3.68
N ILE A 251 -31.95 -17.09 4.49
CA ILE A 251 -32.70 -17.55 5.67
C ILE A 251 -34.18 -17.93 5.33
N GLY A 252 -34.57 -17.90 4.06
CA GLY A 252 -35.97 -18.09 3.66
C GLY A 252 -36.22 -18.94 2.43
N THR A 253 -35.63 -20.12 2.29
CA THR A 253 -36.18 -21.20 1.43
C THR A 253 -35.84 -22.59 1.99
N CYS A 254 -36.44 -22.92 3.13
CA CYS A 254 -36.70 -24.32 3.46
C CYS A 254 -37.94 -24.36 4.36
N THR A 255 -38.88 -25.27 4.04
CA THR A 255 -40.21 -25.50 4.67
C THR A 255 -41.23 -24.35 4.47
N THR A 256 -42.40 -24.51 3.82
CA THR A 256 -43.37 -25.62 3.83
C THR A 256 -44.38 -25.46 2.67
N LEU A 257 -44.74 -26.59 2.03
CA LEU A 257 -45.88 -26.87 1.12
C LEU A 257 -46.04 -26.05 -0.18
#